data_AF-A0A536LAP7-F1
#
_entry.id   AF-A0A536LAP7-F1
#
_cell.length_a   1.000
_cell.length_b   1.000
_cell.length_c   1.000
_cell.angle_alpha   90.00
_cell.angle_beta   90.00
_cell.angle_gamma   90.00
#
_symmetry.space_group_name_H-M   'P 1'
#
loop_
_entity.id
_entity.type
_entity.pdbx_description
1 polymer ?
#
loop_
_entity_poly.entity_id
_entity_poly.type
_entity_poly.pdbx_seq_one_letter_code
_entity_poly.pdbx_strand_id
1 'polypeptide(L)'
;MAAIVVCVPASVESHRRLLMAESDALLDEVENLRLSNESDPPVRLREAIRALQIRLGRRQPPVAPATLEAAHELVFAVQQRLMAANPKNPRPSRHTGRAPGQPLMTLVREDRKWKVLTLPPPTLTGEDVDWMELVDSTVERAWDRWCYAQQQAVRAARVRIRPNIAFAVAQAAWNNYWMLLQDAERIRERLAGGSFAARRP
;
A
#
# COMPACT_ATOMS: atom_id res chain seq x y z
N MET A 1 -19.37 -15.93 -2.63
CA MET A 1 -19.01 -14.55 -3.02
C MET A 1 -17.61 -14.58 -3.58
N ALA A 2 -17.44 -14.20 -4.84
CA ALA A 2 -16.16 -14.25 -5.55
C ALA A 2 -15.15 -13.31 -4.87
N ALA A 3 -13.97 -13.83 -4.56
CA ALA A 3 -12.82 -13.02 -4.21
C ALA A 3 -12.55 -12.07 -5.38
N ILE A 4 -12.66 -10.76 -5.16
CA ILE A 4 -12.09 -9.79 -6.08
C ILE A 4 -10.57 -9.88 -5.85
N VAL A 5 -9.95 -10.88 -6.47
CA VAL A 5 -8.55 -10.80 -6.81
C VAL A 5 -8.45 -9.56 -7.66
N VAL A 6 -7.83 -8.50 -7.15
CA VAL A 6 -7.36 -7.41 -7.99
C VAL A 6 -6.24 -8.03 -8.83
N CYS A 7 -6.65 -8.74 -9.89
CA CYS A 7 -5.79 -9.12 -10.98
C CYS A 7 -5.39 -7.79 -11.60
N VAL A 8 -4.29 -7.21 -11.11
CA VAL A 8 -3.50 -6.32 -11.93
C VAL A 8 -3.28 -7.09 -13.22
N PRO A 9 -3.81 -6.64 -14.37
CA PRO A 9 -3.73 -7.41 -15.59
C PRO A 9 -2.25 -7.70 -15.84
N ALA A 10 -1.91 -8.93 -16.26
CA ALA A 10 -0.52 -9.35 -16.41
C ALA A 10 0.31 -8.37 -17.25
N SER A 11 -0.34 -7.66 -18.18
CA SER A 11 0.23 -6.56 -18.96
C SER A 11 0.75 -5.39 -18.12
N VAL A 12 0.08 -5.00 -17.03
CA VAL A 12 0.47 -3.88 -16.17
C VAL A 12 1.67 -4.25 -15.27
N GLU A 13 1.73 -5.47 -14.74
CA GLU A 13 2.90 -5.92 -13.99
C GLU A 13 4.13 -6.13 -14.90
N SER A 14 3.94 -6.70 -16.10
CA SER A 14 4.99 -6.79 -17.11
C SER A 14 5.48 -5.41 -17.55
N HIS A 15 4.56 -4.46 -17.73
CA HIS A 15 4.90 -3.08 -18.05
C HIS A 15 5.69 -2.39 -16.92
N ARG A 16 5.29 -2.60 -15.65
CA ARG A 16 6.03 -2.10 -14.48
C ARG A 16 7.45 -2.66 -14.41
N ARG A 17 7.63 -3.97 -14.64
CA ARG A 17 8.96 -4.60 -14.64
C ARG A 17 9.84 -4.10 -15.78
N LEU A 18 9.26 -3.90 -16.96
CA LEU A 18 9.97 -3.32 -18.10
C LEU A 18 10.44 -1.90 -17.80
N LEU A 19 9.57 -1.07 -17.23
CA LEU A 19 9.95 0.29 -16.78
C LEU A 19 10.98 0.28 -15.66
N MET A 20 10.97 -0.73 -14.78
CA MET A 20 11.98 -0.90 -13.73
C MET A 20 13.35 -1.23 -14.33
N ALA A 21 13.43 -2.20 -15.24
CA ALA A 21 14.67 -2.55 -15.92
C ALA A 21 15.22 -1.38 -16.74
N GLU A 22 14.35 -0.60 -17.38
CA GLU A 22 14.72 0.61 -18.09
C GLU A 22 15.24 1.72 -17.15
N SER A 23 14.66 1.86 -15.95
CA SER A 23 15.19 2.78 -14.94
C SER A 23 16.53 2.34 -14.38
N ASP A 24 16.76 1.03 -14.20
CA ASP A 24 18.03 0.49 -13.71
C ASP A 24 19.14 0.76 -14.72
N ALA A 25 18.89 0.52 -16.01
CA ALA A 25 19.86 0.82 -17.07
C ALA A 25 20.23 2.31 -17.17
N LEU A 26 19.26 3.22 -16.95
CA LEU A 26 19.52 4.66 -16.92
C LEU A 26 20.30 5.07 -15.67
N LEU A 27 20.08 4.40 -14.54
CA LEU A 27 20.85 4.65 -13.33
C LEU A 27 22.32 4.23 -13.53
N ASP A 28 22.56 3.07 -14.13
CA ASP A 28 23.90 2.60 -14.46
C ASP A 28 24.61 3.57 -15.42
N GLU A 29 23.91 4.12 -16.42
CA GLU A 29 24.44 5.13 -17.33
C GLU A 29 24.82 6.43 -16.61
N VAL A 30 23.96 6.92 -15.70
CA VAL A 30 24.26 8.10 -14.86
C VAL A 30 25.50 7.86 -13.98
N GLU A 31 25.59 6.69 -13.34
CA GLU A 31 26.73 6.35 -12.47
C GLU A 31 28.03 6.20 -13.24
N ASN A 32 28.00 5.60 -14.43
CA ASN A 32 29.19 5.52 -15.29
C ASN A 32 29.71 6.90 -15.70
N LEU A 33 28.82 7.87 -15.95
CA LEU A 33 29.20 9.24 -16.28
C LEU A 33 29.77 9.99 -15.07
N ARG A 34 29.20 9.77 -13.86
CA ARG A 34 29.75 10.30 -12.60
C ARG A 34 31.14 9.74 -12.31
N LEU A 35 31.34 8.44 -12.50
CA LEU A 35 32.64 7.78 -12.35
C LEU A 35 33.67 8.28 -13.37
N SER A 36 33.21 8.72 -14.54
CA SER A 36 34.03 9.34 -15.59
C SER A 36 34.28 10.84 -15.36
N ASN A 37 33.84 11.39 -14.21
CA ASN A 37 33.98 12.79 -13.82
C ASN A 37 33.29 13.80 -14.75
N GLU A 38 32.27 13.36 -15.50
CA GLU A 38 31.40 14.28 -16.22
C GLU A 38 30.46 15.00 -15.23
N SER A 39 30.05 16.22 -15.55
CA SER A 39 29.12 17.02 -14.71
C SER A 39 27.73 17.14 -15.31
N ASP A 40 27.64 17.13 -16.64
CA ASP A 40 26.42 17.41 -17.39
C ASP A 40 25.87 16.16 -18.06
N PRO A 41 24.57 15.87 -17.95
CA PRO A 41 23.98 14.71 -18.61
C PRO A 41 23.88 14.92 -20.13
N PRO A 42 24.31 13.93 -20.94
CA PRO A 42 24.10 13.93 -22.39
C PRO A 42 22.64 14.16 -22.75
N VAL A 43 22.38 14.83 -23.89
CA VAL A 43 21.01 15.12 -24.36
C VAL A 43 20.16 13.85 -24.45
N ARG A 44 20.76 12.76 -24.94
CA ARG A 44 20.12 11.45 -25.02
C ARG A 44 19.61 10.94 -23.66
N LEU A 45 20.42 11.09 -22.61
CA LEU A 45 20.08 10.65 -21.26
C LEU A 45 18.94 11.48 -20.67
N ARG A 46 18.98 12.81 -20.88
CA ARG A 46 17.90 13.73 -20.49
C ARG A 46 16.57 13.38 -21.16
N GLU A 47 16.60 13.06 -22.45
CA GLU A 47 15.42 12.66 -23.21
C GLU A 47 14.87 11.30 -22.76
N ALA A 48 15.74 10.34 -22.49
CA ALA A 48 15.33 9.02 -21.99
C ALA A 48 14.66 9.11 -20.61
N ILE A 49 15.22 9.87 -19.67
CA ILE A 49 14.61 10.12 -18.36
C ILE A 49 13.24 10.82 -18.52
N ARG A 50 13.14 11.79 -19.42
CA ARG A 50 11.87 12.49 -19.72
C ARG A 50 10.82 11.52 -20.31
N ALA A 51 11.20 10.69 -21.27
CA ALA A 51 10.33 9.70 -21.89
C ALA A 51 9.81 8.68 -20.87
N LEU A 52 10.68 8.22 -19.96
CA LEU A 52 10.33 7.32 -18.87
C LEU A 52 9.27 7.94 -17.95
N GLN A 53 9.43 9.22 -17.58
CA GLN A 53 8.46 9.93 -16.74
C GLN A 53 7.09 10.13 -17.41
N ILE A 54 7.07 10.37 -18.73
CA ILE A 54 5.83 10.49 -19.51
C ILE A 54 5.11 9.13 -19.56
N ARG A 55 5.83 8.04 -19.80
CA ARG A 55 5.29 6.67 -19.81
C ARG A 55 4.74 6.24 -18.44
N LEU A 56 5.30 6.79 -17.37
CA LEU A 56 4.79 6.69 -15.99
C LEU A 56 3.57 7.59 -15.68
N GLY A 57 3.01 8.27 -16.68
CA GLY A 57 1.77 9.02 -16.58
C GLY A 57 1.91 10.46 -16.05
N ARG A 58 3.13 11.03 -15.97
CA ARG A 58 3.27 12.47 -15.68
C ARG A 58 2.94 13.28 -16.94
N ARG A 59 1.78 13.94 -16.94
CA ARG A 59 1.34 14.85 -18.02
C ARG A 59 2.22 16.09 -18.18
N GLN A 60 2.91 16.50 -17.11
CA GLN A 60 3.96 17.53 -17.11
C GLN A 60 5.18 16.99 -16.34
N PRO A 61 6.17 16.41 -17.03
CA PRO A 61 7.41 16.01 -16.36
C PRO A 61 8.17 17.27 -15.90
N PRO A 62 8.85 17.25 -14.73
CA PRO A 62 9.80 18.28 -14.34
C PRO A 62 10.83 18.56 -15.44
N VAL A 63 11.42 19.76 -15.39
CA VAL A 63 12.45 20.23 -16.33
C VAL A 63 13.56 19.18 -16.45
N ALA A 64 14.06 18.98 -17.67
CA ALA A 64 15.14 18.03 -17.94
C ALA A 64 16.33 18.26 -16.99
N PRO A 65 16.95 17.20 -16.43
CA PRO A 65 17.99 17.37 -15.42
C PRO A 65 19.17 18.14 -16.02
N ALA A 66 19.55 19.23 -15.36
CA ALA A 66 20.68 20.07 -15.79
C ALA A 66 22.04 19.48 -15.35
N THR A 67 22.05 18.65 -14.32
CA THR A 67 23.25 18.02 -13.75
C THR A 67 23.05 16.51 -13.64
N LEU A 68 24.16 15.75 -13.58
CA LEU A 68 24.09 14.29 -13.35
C LEU A 68 23.48 13.95 -11.98
N GLU A 69 23.68 14.80 -10.96
CA GLU A 69 23.03 14.65 -9.65
C GLU A 69 21.50 14.78 -9.77
N ALA A 70 21.00 15.78 -10.51
CA ALA A 70 19.57 15.91 -10.76
C ALA A 70 19.02 14.74 -11.60
N ALA A 71 19.82 14.19 -12.52
CA ALA A 71 19.45 13.01 -13.29
C ALA A 71 19.32 11.78 -12.37
N HIS A 72 20.28 11.58 -11.47
CA HIS A 72 20.29 10.51 -10.47
C HIS A 72 19.04 10.55 -9.57
N GLU A 73 18.75 11.71 -8.96
CA GLU A 73 17.58 11.91 -8.10
C GLU A 73 16.26 11.63 -8.83
N LEU A 74 16.15 12.05 -10.10
CA LEU A 74 14.95 11.79 -10.90
C LEU A 74 14.76 10.31 -11.22
N VAL A 75 15.83 9.57 -11.50
CA VAL A 75 15.78 8.12 -11.74
C VAL A 75 15.40 7.38 -10.45
N PHE A 76 15.99 7.76 -9.31
CA PHE A 76 15.60 7.22 -7.99
C PHE A 76 14.13 7.48 -7.66
N ALA A 77 13.64 8.70 -7.90
CA ALA A 77 12.23 9.03 -7.69
C ALA A 77 11.29 8.20 -8.59
N VAL A 78 11.75 7.83 -9.80
CA VAL A 78 11.03 6.91 -10.69
C VAL A 78 11.03 5.48 -10.12
N GLN A 79 12.18 4.94 -9.73
CA GLN A 79 12.31 3.60 -9.14
C GLN A 79 11.45 3.49 -7.87
N GLN A 80 11.48 4.48 -6.98
CA GLN A 80 10.65 4.51 -5.76
C GLN A 80 9.15 4.43 -6.09
N ARG A 81 8.69 5.09 -7.15
CA ARG A 81 7.29 5.01 -7.61
C ARG A 81 6.96 3.64 -8.19
N LEU A 82 7.84 3.07 -9.00
CA LEU A 82 7.69 1.72 -9.56
C LEU A 82 7.71 0.64 -8.47
N MET A 83 8.52 0.82 -7.42
CA MET A 83 8.55 -0.05 -6.23
C MET A 83 7.30 0.14 -5.37
N ALA A 84 6.79 1.36 -5.21
CA ALA A 84 5.55 1.63 -4.51
C ALA A 84 4.32 1.05 -5.22
N ALA A 85 4.38 0.95 -6.56
CA ALA A 85 3.36 0.32 -7.40
C ALA A 85 3.48 -1.21 -7.48
N ASN A 86 4.51 -1.81 -6.87
CA ASN A 86 4.70 -3.26 -6.88
C ASN A 86 3.65 -3.95 -5.97
N PRO A 87 2.76 -4.80 -6.53
CA PRO A 87 1.74 -5.50 -5.74
C PRO A 87 2.33 -6.53 -4.74
N LYS A 88 3.61 -6.87 -4.87
CA LYS A 88 4.36 -7.73 -3.95
C LYS A 88 5.06 -6.97 -2.81
N ASN A 89 5.06 -5.64 -2.84
CA ASN A 89 5.66 -4.82 -1.77
C ASN A 89 4.71 -4.80 -0.56
N PRO A 90 5.16 -5.11 0.68
CA PRO A 90 4.32 -5.13 1.87
C PRO A 90 3.97 -3.71 2.31
N ARG A 91 3.15 -3.01 1.53
CA ARG A 91 2.44 -1.83 2.03
C ARG A 91 1.04 -2.29 2.39
N PRO A 92 0.57 -2.08 3.64
CA PRO A 92 -0.86 -2.21 3.90
C PRO A 92 -1.58 -1.29 2.90
N SER A 93 -2.62 -1.82 2.25
CA SER A 93 -3.40 -1.10 1.25
C SER A 93 -3.73 0.30 1.77
N ARG A 94 -3.07 1.32 1.22
CA ARG A 94 -3.44 2.70 1.48
C ARG A 94 -4.81 2.89 0.83
N HIS A 95 -5.84 3.10 1.64
CA HIS A 95 -7.13 3.54 1.12
C HIS A 95 -6.90 4.72 0.16
N THR A 96 -7.41 4.62 -1.06
CA THR A 96 -7.28 5.63 -2.10
C THR A 96 -7.78 6.99 -1.56
N GLY A 97 -6.90 7.99 -1.52
CA GLY A 97 -7.25 9.38 -1.13
C GLY A 97 -6.98 9.82 0.31
N ARG A 98 -6.09 9.16 1.08
CA ARG A 98 -5.92 9.46 2.53
C ARG A 98 -4.48 9.80 2.97
N ALA A 99 -4.36 10.76 3.90
CA ALA A 99 -3.15 11.07 4.68
C ALA A 99 -2.99 10.15 5.92
N PRO A 100 -1.76 9.77 6.31
CA PRO A 100 -1.51 8.90 7.47
C PRO A 100 -2.13 9.46 8.76
N GLY A 101 -2.72 8.59 9.59
CA GLY A 101 -3.23 8.95 10.94
C GLY A 101 -4.73 9.32 11.05
N GLN A 102 -5.45 9.60 9.97
CA GLN A 102 -6.87 10.02 10.08
C GLN A 102 -7.89 8.88 10.16
N PRO A 103 -8.73 8.73 11.19
CA PRO A 103 -9.63 7.58 11.29
C PRO A 103 -10.63 7.49 10.12
N LEU A 104 -10.77 6.30 9.51
CA LEU A 104 -11.76 6.07 8.46
C LEU A 104 -13.15 5.98 9.09
N MET A 105 -14.07 6.81 8.61
CA MET A 105 -15.48 6.79 9.01
C MET A 105 -16.30 6.18 7.86
N THR A 106 -16.88 5.00 8.06
CA THR A 106 -17.87 4.46 7.13
C THR A 106 -19.25 4.96 7.52
N LEU A 107 -19.99 5.49 6.55
CA LEU A 107 -21.41 5.80 6.71
C LEU A 107 -22.19 4.49 6.74
N VAL A 108 -22.88 4.23 7.84
CA VAL A 108 -23.63 2.99 8.03
C VAL A 108 -25.05 3.12 7.50
N ARG A 109 -25.81 4.12 7.99
CA ARG A 109 -27.16 4.59 7.56
C ARG A 109 -27.59 5.78 8.41
N GLU A 110 -28.48 6.64 7.89
CA GLU A 110 -29.05 7.80 8.61
C GLU A 110 -27.99 8.66 9.33
N ASP A 111 -26.92 9.00 8.61
CA ASP A 111 -25.81 9.85 9.06
C ASP A 111 -24.99 9.30 10.25
N ARG A 112 -25.20 8.03 10.66
CA ARG A 112 -24.32 7.36 11.63
C ARG A 112 -22.99 6.97 10.99
N LYS A 113 -21.92 7.52 11.56
CA LYS A 113 -20.52 7.23 11.21
C LYS A 113 -19.98 6.11 12.10
N TRP A 114 -19.36 5.11 11.49
CA TRP A 114 -18.63 4.06 12.20
C TRP A 114 -17.14 4.17 11.94
N LYS A 115 -16.36 4.21 13.01
CA LYS A 115 -14.89 4.34 12.95
C LYS A 115 -14.29 2.97 12.61
N VAL A 116 -13.87 2.80 11.37
CA VAL A 116 -13.22 1.59 10.85
C VAL A 116 -11.78 1.55 11.34
N LEU A 117 -11.39 0.42 11.91
CA LEU A 117 -10.00 0.15 12.28
C LEU A 117 -9.19 -0.27 11.05
N THR A 118 -7.92 0.08 11.05
CA THR A 118 -6.95 -0.27 10.01
C THR A 118 -5.71 -0.86 10.68
N LEU A 119 -5.07 -1.84 10.05
CA LEU A 119 -3.83 -2.40 10.55
C LEU A 119 -2.73 -1.32 10.66
N PRO A 120 -1.84 -1.41 11.66
CA PRO A 120 -0.72 -0.50 11.81
C PRO A 120 0.27 -0.65 10.64
N PRO A 121 0.90 0.45 10.19
CA PRO A 121 1.99 0.35 9.21
C PRO A 121 3.18 -0.41 9.80
N PRO A 122 3.95 -1.14 8.98
CA PRO A 122 5.18 -1.77 9.43
C PRO A 122 6.17 -0.72 9.93
N THR A 123 6.88 -1.02 11.02
CA THR A 123 7.98 -0.21 11.52
C THR A 123 9.18 -0.35 10.58
N LEU A 124 9.85 0.76 10.26
CA LEU A 124 11.01 0.78 9.36
C LEU A 124 12.23 0.02 9.92
N THR A 125 12.18 -0.38 11.19
CA THR A 125 13.31 -0.93 11.96
C THR A 125 13.42 -2.45 11.97
N GLY A 126 12.56 -3.20 11.26
CA GLY A 126 12.71 -4.66 11.14
C GLY A 126 12.38 -5.45 12.41
N GLU A 127 11.74 -4.81 13.40
CA GLU A 127 11.14 -5.50 14.56
C GLU A 127 9.79 -6.08 14.15
N ASP A 128 9.84 -7.14 13.34
CA ASP A 128 8.65 -7.82 12.81
C ASP A 128 7.77 -8.42 13.92
N VAL A 129 8.35 -8.74 15.09
CA VAL A 129 7.62 -9.35 16.22
C VAL A 129 6.70 -8.35 16.92
N ASP A 130 7.22 -7.19 17.32
CA ASP A 130 6.45 -6.15 18.01
C ASP A 130 5.37 -5.56 17.10
N TRP A 131 5.68 -5.42 15.80
CA TRP A 131 4.69 -5.02 14.82
C TRP A 131 3.58 -6.07 14.66
N MET A 132 3.92 -7.35 14.63
CA MET A 132 2.94 -8.43 14.56
C MET A 132 2.03 -8.48 15.80
N GLU A 133 2.57 -8.23 17.00
CA GLU A 133 1.75 -8.11 18.22
C GLU A 133 0.74 -6.95 18.11
N LEU A 134 1.13 -5.82 17.53
CA LEU A 134 0.21 -4.70 17.26
C LEU A 134 -0.85 -5.05 16.20
N VAL A 135 -0.50 -5.85 15.19
CA VAL A 135 -1.44 -6.37 14.20
C VAL A 135 -2.48 -7.26 14.88
N ASP A 136 -2.04 -8.22 15.69
CA ASP A 136 -2.92 -9.15 16.39
C ASP A 136 -3.83 -8.41 17.38
N SER A 137 -3.27 -7.50 18.18
CA SER A 137 -4.03 -6.61 19.07
C SER A 137 -5.08 -5.77 18.33
N THR A 138 -4.83 -5.38 17.08
CA THR A 138 -5.78 -4.62 16.27
C THR A 138 -6.93 -5.49 15.76
N VAL A 139 -6.64 -6.75 15.41
CA VAL A 139 -7.65 -7.74 15.01
C VAL A 139 -8.55 -8.09 16.19
N GLU A 140 -7.98 -8.36 17.37
CA GLU A 140 -8.73 -8.62 18.60
C GLU A 140 -9.64 -7.44 18.96
N ARG A 141 -9.13 -6.21 18.87
CA ARG A 141 -9.95 -5.02 19.12
C ARG A 141 -11.10 -4.87 18.11
N ALA A 142 -10.92 -5.31 16.86
CA ALA A 142 -11.99 -5.30 15.87
C ALA A 142 -13.07 -6.35 16.20
N TRP A 143 -12.66 -7.52 16.69
CA TRP A 143 -13.55 -8.56 17.18
C TRP A 143 -14.39 -8.07 18.37
N ASP A 144 -13.78 -7.48 19.38
CA ASP A 144 -14.49 -6.94 20.55
C ASP A 144 -15.54 -5.90 20.16
N ARG A 145 -15.20 -5.02 19.22
CA ARG A 145 -16.12 -4.00 18.72
C ARG A 145 -17.29 -4.61 17.94
N TRP A 146 -17.09 -5.72 17.24
CA TRP A 146 -18.17 -6.48 16.62
C TRP A 146 -19.06 -7.15 17.68
N CYS A 147 -18.48 -7.86 18.66
CA CYS A 147 -19.22 -8.48 19.76
C CYS A 147 -20.11 -7.46 20.47
N TYR A 148 -19.56 -6.28 20.79
CA TYR A 148 -20.31 -5.18 21.38
C TYR A 148 -21.44 -4.69 20.46
N ALA A 149 -21.16 -4.44 19.18
CA ALA A 149 -22.16 -3.99 18.23
C ALA A 149 -23.29 -5.02 18.04
N GLN A 150 -22.96 -6.30 18.04
CA GLN A 150 -23.92 -7.40 17.94
C GLN A 150 -24.82 -7.47 19.17
N GLN A 151 -24.27 -7.34 20.38
CA GLN A 151 -25.07 -7.26 21.61
C GLN A 151 -26.02 -6.06 21.59
N GLN A 152 -25.56 -4.90 21.11
CA GLN A 152 -26.41 -3.72 20.94
C GLN A 152 -27.51 -3.94 19.89
N ALA A 153 -27.23 -4.64 18.79
CA ALA A 153 -28.22 -4.99 17.79
C ALA A 153 -29.31 -5.92 18.34
N VAL A 154 -28.91 -6.97 19.09
CA VAL A 154 -29.84 -7.88 19.77
C VAL A 154 -30.69 -7.12 20.78
N ARG A 155 -30.09 -6.25 21.59
CA ARG A 155 -30.82 -5.42 22.54
C ARG A 155 -31.82 -4.50 21.83
N ALA A 156 -31.40 -3.80 20.78
CA ALA A 156 -32.23 -2.91 19.98
C ALA A 156 -33.42 -3.64 19.34
N ALA A 157 -33.22 -4.88 18.88
CA ALA A 157 -34.28 -5.74 18.37
C ALA A 157 -35.29 -6.12 19.46
N ARG A 158 -34.82 -6.50 20.65
CA ARG A 158 -35.68 -6.85 21.79
C ARG A 158 -36.54 -5.67 22.25
N VAL A 159 -35.95 -4.49 22.37
CA VAL A 159 -36.68 -3.27 22.80
C VAL A 159 -37.38 -2.54 21.65
N ARG A 160 -37.23 -3.02 20.40
CA ARG A 160 -37.78 -2.44 19.16
C ARG A 160 -37.38 -0.98 18.91
N ILE A 161 -36.20 -0.56 19.38
CA ILE A 161 -35.68 0.79 19.16
C ILE A 161 -34.63 0.74 18.06
N ARG A 162 -34.96 1.30 16.88
CA ARG A 162 -34.06 1.43 15.71
C ARG A 162 -33.21 0.17 15.42
N PRO A 163 -33.80 -1.04 15.39
CA PRO A 163 -33.04 -2.28 15.21
C PRO A 163 -32.25 -2.30 13.91
N ASN A 164 -32.83 -1.76 12.84
CA ASN A 164 -32.21 -1.71 11.51
C ASN A 164 -30.85 -0.97 11.51
N ILE A 165 -30.73 0.11 12.28
CA ILE A 165 -29.49 0.88 12.40
C ILE A 165 -28.46 0.09 13.21
N ALA A 166 -28.88 -0.50 14.32
CA ALA A 166 -27.99 -1.29 15.16
C ALA A 166 -27.45 -2.52 14.43
N PHE A 167 -28.30 -3.20 13.64
CA PHE A 167 -27.87 -4.28 12.74
C PHE A 167 -26.89 -3.81 11.67
N ALA A 168 -27.14 -2.65 11.05
CA ALA A 168 -26.22 -2.10 10.06
C ALA A 168 -24.83 -1.78 10.67
N VAL A 169 -24.79 -1.32 11.93
CA VAL A 169 -23.52 -1.10 12.66
C VAL A 169 -22.82 -2.43 12.95
N ALA A 170 -23.54 -3.45 13.39
CA ALA A 170 -23.00 -4.79 13.62
C ALA A 170 -22.43 -5.39 12.33
N GLN A 171 -23.13 -5.23 11.20
CA GLN A 171 -22.64 -5.67 9.89
C GLN A 171 -21.36 -4.94 9.46
N ALA A 172 -21.30 -3.61 9.67
CA ALA A 172 -20.11 -2.84 9.36
C ALA A 172 -18.92 -3.24 10.23
N ALA A 173 -19.15 -3.51 11.52
CA ALA A 173 -18.13 -4.01 12.44
C ALA A 173 -17.63 -5.41 12.04
N TRP A 174 -18.54 -6.31 11.65
CA TRP A 174 -18.22 -7.64 11.15
C TRP A 174 -17.32 -7.56 9.91
N ASN A 175 -17.71 -6.76 8.93
CA ASN A 175 -16.94 -6.57 7.71
C ASN A 175 -15.55 -6.01 8.01
N ASN A 176 -15.42 -5.07 8.95
CA ASN A 176 -14.13 -4.53 9.35
C ASN A 176 -13.24 -5.59 10.00
N TYR A 177 -13.77 -6.35 10.96
CA TYR A 177 -13.04 -7.46 11.59
C TYR A 177 -12.56 -8.47 10.54
N TRP A 178 -13.46 -8.91 9.65
CA TRP A 178 -13.13 -9.92 8.66
C TRP A 178 -12.04 -9.46 7.68
N MET A 179 -12.12 -8.20 7.21
CA MET A 179 -11.06 -7.64 6.37
C MET A 179 -9.71 -7.59 7.09
N LEU A 180 -9.69 -7.18 8.37
CA LEU A 180 -8.46 -7.11 9.15
C LEU A 180 -7.87 -8.50 9.43
N LEU A 181 -8.72 -9.50 9.69
CA LEU A 181 -8.29 -10.88 9.87
C LEU A 181 -7.61 -11.41 8.60
N GLN A 182 -8.26 -11.24 7.45
CA GLN A 182 -7.70 -11.67 6.16
C GLN A 182 -6.41 -10.91 5.79
N ASP A 183 -6.33 -9.62 6.11
CA ASP A 183 -5.12 -8.84 5.90
C ASP A 183 -3.98 -9.30 6.82
N ALA A 184 -4.27 -9.61 8.08
CA ALA A 184 -3.30 -10.14 9.04
C ALA A 184 -2.80 -11.54 8.66
N GLU A 185 -3.68 -12.44 8.21
CA GLU A 185 -3.29 -13.75 7.68
C GLU A 185 -2.36 -13.62 6.47
N ARG A 186 -2.69 -12.74 5.52
CA ARG A 186 -1.83 -12.47 4.36
C ARG A 186 -0.47 -11.91 4.77
N ILE A 187 -0.38 -11.12 5.84
CA ILE A 187 0.89 -10.64 6.38
C ILE A 187 1.69 -11.81 6.98
N ARG A 188 1.05 -12.65 7.82
CA ARG A 188 1.69 -13.82 8.45
C ARG A 188 2.25 -14.80 7.43
N GLU A 189 1.46 -15.17 6.43
CA GLU A 189 1.89 -16.08 5.36
C GLU A 189 3.12 -15.54 4.61
N ARG A 190 3.17 -14.22 4.41
CA ARG A 190 4.28 -13.56 3.71
C ARG A 190 5.54 -13.47 4.56
N LEU A 191 5.44 -13.20 5.86
CA LEU A 191 6.58 -13.23 6.78
C LEU A 191 7.14 -14.65 6.91
N ALA A 192 6.27 -15.67 7.00
CA ALA A 192 6.67 -17.07 7.01
C ALA A 192 7.36 -17.49 5.69
N GLY A 193 6.86 -17.00 4.54
CA GLY A 193 7.44 -17.29 3.22
C GLY A 193 8.74 -16.52 2.91
N GLY A 194 8.93 -15.31 3.46
CA GLY A 194 10.14 -14.52 3.30
C GLY A 194 11.34 -15.08 4.07
N SER A 195 11.10 -15.67 5.24
CA SER A 195 12.13 -16.31 6.06
C SER A 195 12.76 -17.55 5.39
N PHE A 196 11.99 -18.27 4.55
CA PHE A 196 12.49 -19.43 3.81
C PHE A 196 13.36 -19.10 2.57
N ALA A 197 13.29 -17.87 2.03
CA ALA A 197 14.08 -17.47 0.88
C ALA A 197 15.51 -17.01 1.24
N ALA A 198 15.76 -16.65 2.50
CA ALA A 198 17.06 -16.18 2.98
C ALA A 198 18.00 -17.30 3.49
N ARG A 199 17.58 -18.58 3.41
CA ARG A 199 18.43 -19.74 3.76
C ARG A 199 18.50 -20.72 2.60
N ARG A 200 19.35 -20.45 1.62
CA ARG A 200 20.05 -21.50 0.89
C ARG A 200 21.53 -21.10 0.73
N PRO A 201 22.48 -21.91 1.24
CA PRO A 201 23.89 -21.76 0.91
C PRO A 201 24.17 -22.07 -0.56
#